data_AF-A0A2X3HAP6-F1
#
_entry.id   AF-A0A2X3HAP6-F1
#
_cell.length_a   1.000
_cell.length_b   1.000
_cell.length_c   1.000
_cell.angle_alpha   90.00
_cell.angle_beta   90.00
_cell.angle_gamma   90.00
#
_symmetry.space_group_name_H-M   'P 1'
#
loop_
_entity.id
_entity.type
_entity.pdbx_description
1 polymer ?
#
loop_
_entity_poly.entity_id
_entity_poly.type
_entity_poly.pdbx_seq_one_letter_code
_entity_poly.pdbx_strand_id
1 'polypeptide(L)'
;MEDYPISASIMYKALRLSPSSVIIADPTIKGAPFVFVNHSFEKLTGYSKDEIIGKNGSFLQGPDTNVESLKQISDAIRNEKSTTQILKNYKKMGNLFIMN
;
A
#
# COMPACT_ATOMS: atom_id res chain seq x y z
N MET A 1 12.82 -6.73 25.58
CA MET A 1 13.28 -7.61 24.49
C MET A 1 14.35 -6.81 23.77
N GLU A 2 15.57 -7.30 23.69
CA GLU A 2 16.65 -6.56 23.03
C GLU A 2 16.40 -6.58 21.51
N ASP A 3 16.32 -5.41 20.89
CA ASP A 3 16.19 -5.31 19.44
C ASP A 3 17.50 -5.74 18.79
N TYR A 4 17.54 -6.98 18.29
CA TYR A 4 18.66 -7.46 17.49
C TYR A 4 18.68 -6.74 16.14
N PRO A 5 19.83 -6.22 15.69
CA PRO A 5 19.91 -5.52 14.42
C PRO A 5 19.60 -6.49 13.27
N ILE A 6 18.50 -6.23 12.55
CA ILE A 6 18.11 -6.98 11.36
C ILE A 6 18.70 -6.29 10.14
N SER A 7 19.43 -7.03 9.30
CA SER A 7 19.95 -6.47 8.05
C SER A 7 18.81 -6.08 7.09
N ALA A 8 19.00 -5.01 6.32
CA ALA A 8 18.04 -4.58 5.30
C ALA A 8 17.69 -5.72 4.32
N SER A 9 18.64 -6.60 4.01
CA SER A 9 18.41 -7.77 3.13
C SER A 9 17.43 -8.79 3.71
N ILE A 10 17.47 -9.01 5.03
CA ILE A 10 16.54 -9.93 5.73
C ILE A 10 15.16 -9.29 5.78
N MET A 11 15.08 -7.99 6.10
CA MET A 11 13.80 -7.26 6.11
C MET A 11 13.17 -7.24 4.71
N TYR A 12 13.94 -6.98 3.66
CA TYR A 12 13.46 -7.03 2.29
C TYR A 12 12.90 -8.41 1.92
N LYS A 13 13.60 -9.49 2.29
CA LYS A 13 13.11 -10.86 2.08
C LYS A 13 11.81 -11.11 2.85
N ALA A 14 11.71 -10.67 4.10
CA ALA A 14 10.50 -10.83 4.91
C ALA A 14 9.29 -10.10 4.30
N LEU A 15 9.46 -8.84 3.88
CA LEU A 15 8.41 -8.06 3.21
C LEU A 15 7.98 -8.71 1.89
N ARG A 16 8.95 -9.18 1.08
CA ARG A 16 8.70 -9.82 -0.21
C ARG A 16 7.96 -11.16 -0.08
N LEU A 17 8.26 -11.94 0.97
CA LEU A 17 7.70 -13.28 1.19
C LEU A 17 6.43 -13.27 2.07
N SER A 18 6.06 -12.12 2.63
CA SER A 18 4.87 -12.00 3.47
C SER A 18 3.60 -12.42 2.71
N PRO A 19 2.73 -13.24 3.31
CA PRO A 19 1.43 -13.58 2.72
C PRO A 19 0.48 -12.38 2.73
N SER A 20 0.68 -11.42 3.63
CA SER A 20 -0.06 -10.17 3.64
C SER A 20 0.36 -9.28 2.48
N SER A 21 -0.58 -8.51 1.93
CA SER A 21 -0.25 -7.50 0.94
C SER A 21 0.54 -6.36 1.59
N VAL A 22 1.70 -6.03 1.04
CA VAL A 22 2.59 -5.00 1.58
C VAL A 22 3.00 -4.03 0.48
N ILE A 23 2.90 -2.74 0.80
CA ILE A 23 3.35 -1.63 -0.05
C ILE A 23 4.25 -0.69 0.76
N ILE A 24 5.16 0.00 0.08
CA ILE A 24 5.89 1.15 0.64
C ILE A 24 5.75 2.30 -0.36
N ALA A 25 5.32 3.46 0.15
CA ALA A 25 5.28 4.71 -0.59
C ALA A 25 6.39 5.64 -0.09
N ASP A 26 6.97 6.41 -1.00
CA ASP A 26 7.97 7.43 -0.63
C ASP A 26 7.34 8.83 -0.69
N PRO A 27 6.99 9.44 0.47
CA PRO A 27 6.37 10.76 0.50
C PRO A 27 7.32 11.89 0.13
N THR A 28 8.63 11.66 0.06
CA THR A 28 9.61 12.67 -0.37
C THR A 28 9.58 12.91 -1.88
N ILE A 29 9.01 11.97 -2.64
CA ILE A 29 8.79 12.08 -4.08
C ILE A 29 7.41 12.66 -4.33
N LYS A 30 7.30 13.63 -5.26
CA LYS A 30 6.04 14.29 -5.61
C LYS A 30 4.96 13.25 -5.97
N GLY A 31 3.82 13.31 -5.28
CA GLY A 31 2.70 12.40 -5.47
C GLY A 31 2.74 11.14 -4.58
N ALA A 32 3.74 11.01 -3.71
CA ALA A 32 3.93 9.87 -2.80
C ALA A 32 3.76 8.51 -3.51
N PRO A 33 4.55 8.25 -4.57
CA PRO A 33 4.42 7.04 -5.37
C PRO A 33 4.81 5.80 -4.57
N PHE A 34 4.23 4.65 -4.92
CA PHE A 34 4.67 3.35 -4.44
C PHE A 34 6.06 3.03 -5.00
N VAL A 35 7.01 2.75 -4.10
CA VAL A 35 8.40 2.39 -4.40
C VAL A 35 8.67 0.90 -4.16
N PHE A 36 7.77 0.21 -3.46
CA PHE A 36 7.79 -1.24 -3.29
C PHE A 36 6.37 -1.79 -3.20
N VAL A 37 6.17 -2.94 -3.81
CA VAL A 37 5.00 -3.82 -3.60
C VAL A 37 5.48 -5.27 -3.56
N ASN A 38 4.82 -6.11 -2.78
CA ASN A 38 5.09 -7.53 -2.76
C ASN A 38 4.15 -8.32 -3.69
N HIS A 39 4.49 -9.60 -3.89
CA HIS A 39 3.74 -10.47 -4.79
C HIS A 39 2.28 -10.71 -4.36
N SER A 40 2.02 -10.66 -3.05
CA SER A 40 0.67 -10.78 -2.49
C SER A 40 -0.23 -9.61 -2.92
N PHE A 41 0.32 -8.40 -2.99
CA PHE A 41 -0.39 -7.22 -3.49
C PHE A 41 -0.68 -7.29 -5.01
N GLU A 42 0.28 -7.78 -5.80
CA GLU A 42 0.06 -8.02 -7.24
C GLU A 42 -1.12 -9.00 -7.46
N LYS A 43 -1.12 -10.12 -6.73
CA LYS A 43 -2.20 -11.12 -6.77
C LYS A 43 -3.55 -10.55 -6.32
N LEU A 44 -3.56 -9.75 -5.26
CA LEU A 44 -4.79 -9.16 -4.73
C LEU A 44 -5.45 -8.22 -5.75
N THR A 45 -4.65 -7.35 -6.36
CA THR A 45 -5.12 -6.26 -7.21
C THR A 45 -5.23 -6.63 -8.70
N GLY A 46 -4.48 -7.66 -9.14
CA GLY A 46 -4.37 -8.07 -10.54
C GLY A 46 -3.47 -7.18 -11.39
N TYR A 47 -2.77 -6.21 -10.78
CA TYR A 47 -1.74 -5.41 -11.45
C TYR A 47 -0.37 -6.03 -11.22
N SER A 48 0.49 -5.98 -12.25
CA SER A 48 1.90 -6.33 -12.09
C SER A 48 2.67 -5.22 -11.38
N LYS A 49 3.79 -5.57 -10.75
CA LYS A 49 4.70 -4.61 -10.11
C LYS A 49 5.06 -3.44 -11.05
N ASP A 50 5.38 -3.73 -12.31
CA ASP A 50 5.79 -2.71 -13.28
C ASP A 50 4.66 -1.72 -13.61
N GLU A 51 3.41 -2.17 -13.50
CA GLU A 51 2.25 -1.29 -13.64
C GLU A 51 1.96 -0.45 -12.40
N ILE A 52 2.48 -0.83 -11.22
CA ILE A 52 2.17 -0.22 -9.93
C ILE A 52 3.27 0.76 -9.49
N ILE A 53 4.53 0.38 -9.64
CA ILE A 53 5.66 1.19 -9.17
C ILE A 53 5.62 2.57 -9.84
N GLY A 54 5.79 3.62 -9.04
CA GLY A 54 5.69 5.01 -9.51
C GLY A 54 4.27 5.60 -9.48
N LYS A 55 3.22 4.81 -9.21
CA LYS A 55 1.84 5.31 -9.04
C LYS A 55 1.50 5.59 -7.60
N ASN A 56 0.56 6.50 -7.40
CA ASN A 56 -0.11 6.74 -6.11
C ASN A 56 -1.30 5.78 -5.94
N GLY A 57 -1.64 5.39 -4.71
CA GLY A 57 -2.75 4.47 -4.41
C GLY A 57 -4.15 4.88 -4.90
N SER A 58 -4.33 6.11 -5.38
CA SER A 58 -5.59 6.57 -5.97
C SER A 58 -6.06 5.76 -7.18
N PHE A 59 -5.16 5.06 -7.90
CA PHE A 59 -5.57 4.20 -9.03
C PHE A 59 -6.45 3.02 -8.63
N LEU A 60 -6.49 2.65 -7.34
CA LEU A 60 -7.35 1.60 -6.80
C LEU A 60 -8.71 2.10 -6.34
N GLN A 61 -8.91 3.41 -6.27
CA GLN A 61 -10.14 4.02 -5.77
C GLN A 61 -11.22 4.01 -6.86
N GLY A 62 -12.48 4.05 -6.45
CA GLY A 62 -13.62 4.11 -7.36
C GLY A 62 -14.90 4.57 -6.67
N PRO A 63 -16.08 4.36 -7.28
CA PRO A 63 -17.33 4.99 -6.87
C PRO A 63 -17.73 4.76 -5.41
N ASP A 64 -17.44 3.58 -4.85
CA ASP A 64 -17.81 3.22 -3.48
C ASP A 64 -16.68 3.46 -2.46
N THR A 65 -15.55 4.06 -2.86
CA THR A 65 -14.46 4.36 -1.94
C THR A 65 -14.88 5.49 -0.98
N ASN A 66 -14.75 5.23 0.33
CA ASN A 66 -15.17 6.20 1.35
C ASN A 66 -14.19 7.38 1.44
N VAL A 67 -14.68 8.58 1.12
CA VAL A 67 -13.88 9.82 1.11
C VAL A 67 -13.38 10.22 2.50
N GLU A 68 -14.16 9.97 3.56
CA GLU A 68 -13.76 10.31 4.92
C GLU A 68 -12.59 9.43 5.39
N SER A 69 -12.61 8.14 5.07
CA SER A 69 -11.47 7.25 5.32
C SER A 69 -10.21 7.69 4.56
N LEU A 70 -10.34 8.15 3.32
CA LEU A 70 -9.21 8.71 2.55
C LEU A 70 -8.64 9.97 3.21
N LYS A 71 -9.51 10.84 3.72
CA LYS A 71 -9.11 12.04 4.46
C LYS A 71 -8.34 11.67 5.73
N GLN A 72 -8.83 10.69 6.50
CA GLN A 72 -8.14 10.19 7.69
C GLN A 72 -6.75 9.61 7.37
N ILE A 73 -6.60 8.91 6.24
CA ILE A 73 -5.28 8.45 5.75
C ILE A 73 -4.38 9.65 5.42
N SER A 74 -4.89 10.60 4.64
CA SER A 74 -4.12 11.79 4.26
C SER A 74 -3.67 12.61 5.47
N ASP A 75 -4.53 12.77 6.47
CA ASP A 75 -4.22 13.48 7.70
C ASP A 75 -3.19 12.71 8.53
N ALA A 76 -3.30 11.38 8.62
CA ALA A 76 -2.32 10.54 9.31
C ALA A 76 -0.93 10.64 8.66
N ILE A 77 -0.85 10.60 7.32
CA ILE A 77 0.41 10.79 6.58
C ILE A 77 1.00 12.17 6.88
N ARG A 78 0.21 13.25 6.78
CA ARG A 78 0.68 14.62 7.03
C ARG A 78 1.22 14.83 8.44
N ASN A 79 0.64 14.13 9.42
CA ASN A 79 1.01 14.24 10.83
C ASN A 79 1.99 13.16 11.29
N GLU A 80 2.54 12.35 10.36
CA GLU A 80 3.46 11.25 10.66
C GLU A 80 2.91 10.26 11.71
N LYS A 81 1.61 9.95 11.62
CA LYS A 81 0.90 9.04 12.52
C LYS A 81 0.46 7.77 11.82
N SER A 82 0.38 6.68 12.56
CA SER A 82 -0.25 5.44 12.11
C SER A 82 -1.77 5.58 12.08
N THR A 83 -2.43 4.94 11.11
CA THR A 83 -3.89 4.79 11.06
C THR A 83 -4.25 3.44 10.44
N THR A 84 -5.44 2.95 10.76
CA THR A 84 -6.04 1.76 10.14
C THR A 84 -7.39 2.16 9.61
N GLN A 85 -7.65 1.87 8.33
CA GLN A 85 -8.88 2.20 7.64
C GLN A 85 -9.30 1.04 6.77
N ILE A 86 -10.61 0.79 6.68
CA ILE A 86 -11.15 -0.20 5.77
C ILE A 86 -11.64 0.52 4.51
N LEU A 87 -11.03 0.21 3.37
CA LEU A 87 -11.36 0.81 2.08
C LEU A 87 -11.95 -0.20 1.11
N LYS A 88 -12.99 0.26 0.41
CA LYS A 88 -13.47 -0.33 -0.84
C LYS A 88 -12.58 0.13 -1.98
N ASN A 89 -11.90 -0.80 -2.63
CA ASN A 89 -11.00 -0.58 -3.76
C ASN A 89 -11.40 -1.46 -4.95
N TYR A 90 -10.82 -1.19 -6.12
CA TYR A 90 -11.13 -1.85 -7.37
C TYR A 90 -9.88 -2.47 -7.97
N LYS A 91 -10.00 -3.75 -8.36
CA LYS A 91 -8.94 -4.50 -9.05
C LYS A 91 -8.77 -3.99 -10.49
N LYS A 92 -7.73 -4.46 -11.19
CA LYS A 92 -7.48 -4.15 -12.61
C LYS A 92 -8.69 -4.38 -13.53
N MET A 93 -9.47 -5.42 -13.25
CA MET A 93 -10.69 -5.75 -14.00
C MET A 93 -11.96 -5.06 -13.47
N GLY A 94 -11.83 -4.09 -12.56
CA GLY A 94 -12.96 -3.34 -12.00
C GLY A 94 -13.74 -4.06 -10.90
N ASN A 95 -13.33 -5.26 -10.49
CA ASN A 95 -13.98 -5.96 -9.38
C ASN A 95 -13.68 -5.28 -8.04
N LEU A 96 -14.71 -5.07 -7.23
CA LEU A 96 -14.59 -4.53 -5.89
C LEU A 96 -13.83 -5.51 -4.97
N PHE A 97 -12.94 -4.99 -4.13
CA PHE A 97 -12.35 -5.71 -3.00
C PHE A 97 -12.21 -4.80 -1.79
N ILE A 98 -12.13 -5.41 -0.61
CA ILE A 98 -11.91 -4.71 0.65
C ILE A 98 -10.43 -4.83 1.03
N MET A 99 -9.83 -3.72 1.43
CA MET A 99 -8.46 -3.64 1.95
C MET A 99 -8.50 -2.94 3.30
N ASN A 100 -7.74 -3.44 4.27
CA ASN A 100 -7.68 -2.93 5.63
C ASN A 100 -6.23 -2.79 6.13
#